data_AF-E1X3J0-F1
#
_entry.id   AF-E1X3J0-F1
#
_cell.length_a   1.000
_cell.length_b   1.000
_cell.length_c   1.000
_cell.angle_alpha   90.00
_cell.angle_beta   90.00
_cell.angle_gamma   90.00
#
_symmetry.space_group_name_H-M   'P 1'
#
loop_
_entity.id
_entity.type
_entity.pdbx_description
1 polymer ?
#
loop_
_entity_poly.entity_id
_entity_poly.type
_entity_poly.pdbx_seq_one_letter_code
_entity_poly.pdbx_strand_id
1 'polypeptide(L)'
;MSRMIKLLIFFLLLVAFNCNPQLEAAENGIVDNLLSKVREKSLSIQAYEDDKKSNEHIIESNLTLFETKGFVETSFERRDTPPLSPVSSLRQSAFKTTLGVSKIWEYGFETELSAGVLDSSTDYPNSFSPPEYSYISPTVEFKFKTSLFQTLLGHEYDYFRKKNEAQNRYISYKAEDQQKLTLVTALTEYAQLLEAQEELNFQKKICSEVGQQVRKLNSKYKKRSISRREYLLGMKENSTCTVSVSNILKRVIELENSFLATYNINIQEISVVKADQLFKTLKDSFRKNKTFKQQDKILTSEMKLLALESEATQYDYQELMEKNKPNLDLEIRAGSVGVNESYSKVYSNLLEDQSIYITAALKLELPIKNRAINATAIATKYKVAAINKRETLARNRALKRYETLKDILEKDFKIYDEYLNTISLSEDVYKEAKKDFNNGRLDFNDLSEFSKGLIEDQKKISTHRISLLLRVVEFLDYHNFFDNYIVSKNVEGV
;
A
#
# COMPACT_ATOMS: atom_id res chain seq x y z
N MET A 1 -38.50 -45.21 24.73
CA MET A 1 -37.38 -44.26 24.50
C MET A 1 -36.71 -44.38 23.11
N SER A 2 -37.37 -44.91 22.07
CA SER A 2 -36.71 -45.22 20.77
C SER A 2 -37.31 -44.49 19.55
N ARG A 3 -38.51 -43.90 19.64
CA ARG A 3 -39.15 -43.16 18.53
C ARG A 3 -38.90 -41.65 18.54
N MET A 4 -38.89 -41.02 19.72
CA MET A 4 -38.62 -39.58 19.84
C MET A 4 -37.19 -39.20 19.45
N ILE A 5 -36.19 -40.02 19.81
CA ILE A 5 -34.78 -39.77 19.47
C ILE A 5 -34.57 -39.91 17.95
N LYS A 6 -35.23 -40.88 17.30
CA LYS A 6 -35.15 -41.04 15.83
C LYS A 6 -35.79 -39.87 15.09
N LEU A 7 -36.91 -39.35 15.59
CA LEU A 7 -37.54 -38.15 15.01
C LEU A 7 -36.69 -36.89 15.21
N LEU A 8 -36.04 -36.74 16.37
CA LEU A 8 -35.18 -35.59 16.63
C LEU A 8 -33.91 -35.62 15.75
N ILE A 9 -33.32 -36.80 15.55
CA ILE A 9 -32.15 -36.98 14.66
C ILE A 9 -32.55 -36.76 13.19
N PHE A 10 -33.73 -37.22 12.77
CA PHE A 10 -34.22 -37.00 11.40
C PHE A 10 -34.55 -35.52 11.14
N PHE A 11 -35.08 -34.81 12.14
CA PHE A 11 -35.34 -33.37 12.05
C PHE A 11 -34.04 -32.55 12.06
N LEU A 12 -33.03 -32.94 12.86
CA LEU A 12 -31.70 -32.32 12.85
C LEU A 12 -30.96 -32.57 11.52
N LEU A 13 -31.11 -33.76 10.92
CA LEU A 13 -30.56 -34.06 9.58
C LEU A 13 -31.29 -33.29 8.46
N LEU A 14 -32.60 -33.08 8.56
CA LEU A 14 -33.37 -32.25 7.60
C LEU A 14 -33.05 -30.76 7.73
N VAL A 15 -32.78 -30.26 8.93
CA VAL A 15 -32.32 -28.88 9.16
C VAL A 15 -30.86 -28.71 8.72
N ALA A 16 -30.01 -29.74 8.87
CA ALA A 16 -28.65 -29.74 8.35
C ALA A 16 -28.57 -29.88 6.81
N PHE A 17 -29.52 -30.57 6.17
CA PHE A 17 -29.57 -30.68 4.70
C PHE A 17 -30.27 -29.49 4.00
N ASN A 18 -31.08 -28.70 4.72
CA ASN A 18 -31.68 -27.47 4.18
C ASN A 18 -30.90 -26.19 4.55
N CYS A 19 -29.82 -26.30 5.34
CA CYS A 19 -28.84 -25.23 5.49
C CYS A 19 -27.62 -25.60 4.65
N ASN A 20 -27.79 -25.52 3.33
CA ASN A 20 -26.69 -25.68 2.40
C ASN A 20 -26.21 -24.25 2.03
N PRO A 21 -25.24 -23.66 2.76
CA PRO A 21 -24.65 -22.37 2.38
C PRO A 21 -23.90 -22.44 1.04
N GLN A 22 -23.81 -23.62 0.43
CA GLN A 22 -23.13 -23.85 -0.84
C GLN A 22 -23.99 -23.54 -2.08
N LEU A 23 -25.30 -23.23 -1.96
CA LEU A 23 -26.10 -22.82 -3.11
C LEU A 23 -26.17 -21.29 -3.36
N GLU A 24 -25.75 -20.47 -2.40
CA GLU A 24 -25.54 -19.02 -2.62
C GLU A 24 -24.10 -18.67 -3.05
N ALA A 25 -23.17 -19.64 -2.97
CA ALA A 25 -21.76 -19.46 -3.33
C ALA A 25 -21.47 -19.55 -4.84
N ALA A 26 -22.44 -20.00 -5.66
CA ALA A 26 -22.21 -20.25 -7.09
C ALA A 26 -22.25 -18.99 -7.98
N GLU A 27 -22.93 -17.91 -7.57
CA GLU A 27 -23.01 -16.66 -8.38
C GLU A 27 -22.06 -15.54 -7.93
N ASN A 28 -21.54 -15.59 -6.69
CA ASN A 28 -20.50 -14.66 -6.19
C ASN A 28 -19.07 -15.11 -6.54
N GLY A 29 -18.86 -16.39 -6.89
CA GLY A 29 -17.54 -17.00 -7.00
C GLY A 29 -16.62 -16.45 -8.10
N ILE A 30 -17.13 -15.70 -9.09
CA ILE A 30 -16.32 -15.18 -10.20
C ILE A 30 -15.42 -14.03 -9.75
N VAL A 31 -16.03 -13.00 -9.15
CA VAL A 31 -15.30 -11.84 -8.64
C VAL A 31 -14.38 -12.28 -7.51
N ASP A 32 -14.86 -13.15 -6.63
CA ASP A 32 -14.07 -13.70 -5.52
C ASP A 32 -12.84 -14.45 -6.02
N ASN A 33 -13.00 -15.36 -6.99
CA ASN A 33 -11.91 -16.15 -7.56
C ASN A 33 -10.89 -15.28 -8.31
N LEU A 34 -11.36 -14.27 -9.05
CA LEU A 34 -10.46 -13.31 -9.71
C LEU A 34 -9.63 -12.55 -8.67
N LEU A 35 -10.30 -11.89 -7.71
CA LEU A 35 -9.64 -11.03 -6.74
C LEU A 35 -8.70 -11.82 -5.82
N SER A 36 -9.09 -13.04 -5.41
CA SER A 36 -8.21 -13.89 -4.59
C SER A 36 -6.96 -14.32 -5.35
N LYS A 37 -7.08 -14.67 -6.63
CA LYS A 37 -5.92 -15.04 -7.45
C LYS A 37 -5.00 -13.85 -7.71
N VAL A 38 -5.58 -12.68 -8.01
CA VAL A 38 -4.80 -11.44 -8.18
C VAL A 38 -4.04 -11.12 -6.91
N ARG A 39 -4.70 -11.21 -5.74
CA ARG A 39 -4.05 -11.04 -4.43
C ARG A 39 -2.84 -11.96 -4.25
N GLU A 40 -3.00 -13.24 -4.58
CA GLU A 40 -1.97 -14.26 -4.35
C GLU A 40 -0.79 -14.16 -5.33
N LYS A 41 -1.06 -13.92 -6.62
CA LYS A 41 -0.06 -14.04 -7.69
C LYS A 41 0.52 -12.72 -8.19
N SER A 42 -0.13 -11.58 -7.92
CA SER A 42 0.34 -10.30 -8.45
C SER A 42 1.69 -9.90 -7.86
N LEU A 43 2.66 -9.67 -8.75
CA LEU A 43 3.98 -9.17 -8.37
C LEU A 43 3.91 -7.75 -7.79
N SER A 44 2.97 -6.92 -8.23
CA SER A 44 2.77 -5.58 -7.66
C SER A 44 2.34 -5.65 -6.20
N ILE A 45 1.42 -6.57 -5.85
CA ILE A 45 0.97 -6.78 -4.47
C ILE A 45 2.14 -7.26 -3.59
N GLN A 46 2.91 -8.24 -4.08
CA GLN A 46 4.11 -8.72 -3.38
C GLN A 46 5.14 -7.60 -3.18
N ALA A 47 5.38 -6.77 -4.20
CA ALA A 47 6.29 -5.63 -4.10
C ALA A 47 5.82 -4.59 -3.05
N TYR A 48 4.51 -4.36 -2.92
CA TYR A 48 3.97 -3.48 -1.87
C TYR A 48 4.12 -4.09 -0.47
N GLU A 49 4.03 -5.41 -0.32
CA GLU A 49 4.33 -6.09 0.96
C GLU A 49 5.81 -5.99 1.33
N ASP A 50 6.71 -6.13 0.36
CA ASP A 50 8.14 -6.00 0.59
C ASP A 50 8.54 -4.54 0.89
N ASP A 51 7.96 -3.56 0.20
CA ASP A 51 8.14 -2.13 0.51
C ASP A 51 7.61 -1.79 1.90
N LYS A 52 6.45 -2.36 2.29
CA LYS A 52 5.92 -2.24 3.65
C LYS A 52 6.94 -2.75 4.68
N LYS A 53 7.43 -3.99 4.54
CA LYS A 53 8.41 -4.59 5.47
C LYS A 53 9.71 -3.81 5.52
N SER A 54 10.21 -3.35 4.37
CA SER A 54 11.41 -2.51 4.29
C SER A 54 11.24 -1.21 5.10
N ASN A 55 10.11 -0.52 4.92
CA ASN A 55 9.82 0.70 5.66
C ASN A 55 9.54 0.44 7.15
N GLU A 56 8.93 -0.69 7.51
CA GLU A 56 8.79 -1.14 8.91
C GLU A 56 10.16 -1.31 9.57
N HIS A 57 11.12 -1.96 8.91
CA HIS A 57 12.48 -2.10 9.43
C HIS A 57 13.23 -0.77 9.57
N ILE A 58 12.98 0.20 8.69
CA ILE A 58 13.54 1.56 8.85
C ILE A 58 12.98 2.21 10.13
N ILE A 59 11.69 2.03 10.42
CA ILE A 59 11.07 2.56 11.63
C ILE A 59 11.57 1.83 12.88
N GLU A 60 11.64 0.50 12.84
CA GLU A 60 12.22 -0.30 13.92
C GLU A 60 13.65 0.14 14.21
N SER A 61 14.47 0.32 13.17
CA SER A 61 15.83 0.85 13.28
C SER A 61 15.88 2.20 13.99
N ASN A 62 14.96 3.12 13.69
CA ASN A 62 14.86 4.40 14.41
C ASN A 62 14.48 4.22 15.89
N LEU A 63 13.61 3.25 16.19
CA LEU A 63 13.16 2.94 17.55
C LEU A 63 14.21 2.17 18.38
N THR A 64 15.22 1.54 17.74
CA THR A 64 16.38 0.97 18.46
C THR A 64 17.16 1.99 19.29
N LEU A 65 16.90 3.29 19.10
CA LEU A 65 17.37 4.34 19.99
C LEU A 65 17.05 4.05 21.47
N PHE A 66 15.89 3.45 21.74
CA PHE A 66 15.42 3.14 23.10
C PHE A 66 15.83 1.76 23.62
N GLU A 67 16.48 0.96 22.78
CA GLU A 67 17.02 -0.33 23.17
C GLU A 67 18.32 -0.20 23.96
N THR A 68 18.62 -1.20 24.78
CA THR A 68 19.89 -1.27 25.52
C THR A 68 21.02 -1.54 24.54
N LYS A 69 22.04 -0.66 24.51
CA LYS A 69 23.22 -0.79 23.65
C LYS A 69 24.43 -1.20 24.48
N GLY A 70 25.06 -2.31 24.11
CA GLY A 70 26.39 -2.65 24.58
C GLY A 70 27.44 -1.93 23.72
N PHE A 71 28.47 -1.39 24.33
CA PHE A 71 29.58 -0.75 23.60
C PHE A 71 30.93 -1.22 24.13
N VAL A 72 31.91 -1.19 23.23
CA VAL A 72 33.33 -1.34 23.53
C VAL A 72 34.05 -0.21 22.81
N GLU A 73 34.61 0.72 23.56
CA GLU A 73 35.36 1.85 23.03
C GLU A 73 36.82 1.70 23.41
N THR A 74 37.68 1.69 22.40
CA THR A 74 39.13 1.73 22.57
C THR A 74 39.65 2.99 21.91
N SER A 75 40.33 3.83 22.68
CA SER A 75 40.95 5.05 22.17
C SER A 75 42.43 5.09 22.54
N PHE A 76 43.27 5.43 21.56
CA PHE A 76 44.68 5.75 21.79
C PHE A 76 44.91 7.21 21.43
N GLU A 77 45.38 7.99 22.39
CA GLU A 77 45.72 9.38 22.20
C GLU A 77 47.19 9.59 22.53
N ARG A 78 47.93 10.19 21.59
CA ARG A 78 49.30 10.65 21.81
C ARG A 78 49.39 12.13 21.47
N ARG A 79 49.72 12.95 22.46
CA ARG A 79 49.93 14.39 22.29
C ARG A 79 51.39 14.71 22.61
N ASP A 80 52.08 15.26 21.62
CA ASP A 80 53.37 15.89 21.82
C ASP A 80 53.10 17.40 21.94
N THR A 81 53.22 17.96 23.14
CA THR A 81 52.91 19.37 23.42
C THR A 81 54.20 20.17 23.53
N PRO A 82 54.37 21.26 22.74
CA PRO A 82 55.50 22.15 22.95
C PRO A 82 55.42 22.74 24.37
N PRO A 83 56.56 22.95 25.06
CA PRO A 83 56.56 23.42 26.44
C PRO A 83 56.11 24.89 26.49
N LEU A 84 54.79 25.10 26.61
CA LEU A 84 54.19 26.42 26.78
C LEU A 84 54.19 26.87 28.25
N SER A 85 54.55 25.98 29.17
CA SER A 85 54.63 26.23 30.62
C SER A 85 55.66 25.32 31.29
N PRO A 86 56.33 25.73 32.38
CA PRO A 86 57.22 24.84 33.16
C PRO A 86 56.53 23.63 33.78
N VAL A 87 55.19 23.56 33.74
CA VAL A 87 54.37 22.43 34.20
C VAL A 87 53.65 21.70 33.05
N SER A 88 53.87 22.10 31.80
CA SER A 88 53.27 21.41 30.66
C SER A 88 54.01 20.10 30.40
N SER A 89 53.25 19.03 30.22
CA SER A 89 53.78 17.76 29.70
C SER A 89 54.46 17.98 28.35
N LEU A 90 55.61 17.37 28.12
CA LEU A 90 56.26 17.30 26.81
C LEU A 90 55.54 16.31 25.90
N ARG A 91 55.12 15.19 26.48
CA ARG A 91 54.46 14.11 25.77
C ARG A 91 53.46 13.43 26.69
N GLN A 92 52.30 13.12 26.15
CA GLN A 92 51.27 12.32 26.80
C GLN A 92 50.89 11.19 25.86
N SER A 93 50.84 9.97 26.37
CA SER A 93 50.18 8.85 25.71
C SER A 93 49.14 8.26 26.64
N ALA A 94 47.94 8.04 26.12
CA ALA A 94 46.84 7.42 26.84
C ALA A 94 46.21 6.35 25.96
N PHE A 95 46.16 5.12 26.46
CA PHE A 95 45.38 4.05 25.91
C PHE A 95 44.20 3.78 26.86
N LYS A 96 42.98 3.93 26.37
CA LYS A 96 41.76 3.72 27.15
C LYS A 96 40.91 2.68 26.47
N THR A 97 40.52 1.65 27.22
CA THR A 97 39.50 0.69 26.81
C THR A 97 38.35 0.75 27.79
N THR A 98 37.14 0.94 27.30
CA THR A 98 35.90 0.91 28.08
C THR A 98 34.93 -0.07 27.47
N LEU A 99 34.22 -0.80 28.32
CA LEU A 99 33.09 -1.64 27.96
C LEU A 99 31.90 -1.20 28.80
N GLY A 100 30.72 -1.17 28.22
CA GLY A 100 29.55 -0.69 28.96
C GLY A 100 28.24 -1.01 28.29
N VAL A 101 27.19 -0.65 29.01
CA VAL A 101 25.81 -0.69 28.53
C VAL A 101 25.19 0.69 28.71
N SER A 102 24.49 1.18 27.69
CA SER A 102 23.73 2.42 27.74
C SER A 102 22.30 2.19 27.30
N LYS A 103 21.38 3.01 27.83
CA LYS A 103 19.98 2.99 27.44
C LYS A 103 19.41 4.40 27.51
N ILE A 104 18.72 4.79 26.45
CA ILE A 104 17.88 5.98 26.41
C ILE A 104 16.45 5.55 26.72
N TRP A 105 15.84 6.19 27.70
CA TRP A 105 14.46 5.93 28.11
C TRP A 105 13.51 6.88 27.39
N GLU A 106 12.33 6.38 27.04
CA GLU A 106 11.26 7.16 26.37
C GLU A 106 10.87 8.42 27.15
N TYR A 107 11.08 8.41 28.47
CA TYR A 107 10.82 9.53 29.38
C TYR A 107 11.89 10.64 29.36
N GLY A 108 12.92 10.55 28.53
CA GLY A 108 13.84 11.67 28.32
C GLY A 108 15.17 11.62 29.08
N PHE A 109 15.54 10.48 29.64
CA PHE A 109 16.83 10.32 30.33
C PHE A 109 17.63 9.14 29.77
N GLU A 110 18.93 9.22 29.90
CA GLU A 110 19.92 8.24 29.48
C GLU A 110 20.64 7.70 30.72
N THR A 111 20.79 6.39 30.79
CA THR A 111 21.55 5.71 31.83
C THR A 111 22.64 4.88 31.18
N GLU A 112 23.86 4.98 31.70
CA GLU A 112 25.03 4.28 31.22
C GLU A 112 25.75 3.66 32.42
N LEU A 113 26.13 2.38 32.29
CA LEU A 113 27.00 1.69 33.23
C LEU A 113 28.20 1.19 32.45
N SER A 114 29.40 1.66 32.81
CA SER A 114 30.63 1.32 32.11
C SER A 114 31.74 0.92 33.07
N ALA A 115 32.62 0.05 32.57
CA ALA A 115 33.86 -0.33 33.22
C ALA A 115 34.99 -0.13 32.21
N GLY A 116 36.12 0.42 32.64
CA GLY A 116 37.23 0.68 31.75
C GLY A 116 38.56 0.69 32.42
N VAL A 117 39.61 0.64 31.61
CA VAL A 117 41.00 0.75 32.05
C VAL A 117 41.66 1.82 31.19
N LEU A 118 42.28 2.78 31.85
CA LEU A 118 43.11 3.81 31.26
C LEU A 118 44.57 3.51 31.61
N ASP A 119 45.40 3.26 30.60
CA ASP A 119 46.86 3.21 30.71
C ASP A 119 47.41 4.53 30.17
N SER A 120 47.98 5.35 31.05
CA SER A 120 48.47 6.67 30.68
C SER A 120 49.93 6.83 31.09
N SER A 121 50.74 7.39 30.20
CA SER A 121 52.11 7.82 30.43
C SER A 121 52.26 9.30 30.08
N THR A 122 52.89 10.08 30.96
CA THR A 122 53.16 11.51 30.76
C THR A 122 54.63 11.85 31.04
N ASP A 123 55.27 12.49 30.07
CA ASP A 123 56.63 13.03 30.17
C ASP A 123 56.61 14.52 30.51
N TYR A 124 57.45 14.95 31.45
CA TYR A 124 57.63 16.37 31.82
C TYR A 124 59.06 16.86 31.50
N PRO A 125 59.29 18.18 31.29
CA PRO A 125 60.64 18.71 31.06
C PRO A 125 61.51 18.64 32.33
N ASN A 126 62.70 18.03 32.18
CA ASN A 126 63.62 17.57 33.25
C ASN A 126 64.47 18.65 33.97
N SER A 127 64.95 18.31 35.19
CA SER A 127 66.38 18.55 35.53
C SER A 127 67.06 17.53 36.47
N PHE A 128 66.38 16.61 37.17
CA PHE A 128 67.04 15.50 37.89
C PHE A 128 66.14 14.26 37.85
N SER A 129 66.60 13.20 37.18
CA SER A 129 65.79 12.05 36.72
C SER A 129 64.99 11.30 37.81
N PRO A 130 63.85 10.69 37.44
CA PRO A 130 62.72 11.31 36.77
C PRO A 130 61.42 10.91 37.54
N PRO A 131 60.19 11.11 37.04
CA PRO A 131 59.76 10.07 36.12
C PRO A 131 58.76 10.52 35.03
N GLU A 132 58.87 9.83 33.90
CA GLU A 132 57.71 9.45 33.10
C GLU A 132 56.63 8.92 34.05
N TYR A 133 55.52 9.65 34.20
CA TYR A 133 54.44 9.25 35.09
C TYR A 133 53.53 8.29 34.33
N SER A 134 53.76 6.99 34.51
CA SER A 134 52.88 5.95 34.00
C SER A 134 51.97 5.40 35.09
N TYR A 135 50.68 5.24 34.78
CA TYR A 135 49.71 4.64 35.68
C TYR A 135 48.62 3.91 34.93
N ILE A 136 48.12 2.85 35.56
CA ILE A 136 46.93 2.12 35.12
C ILE A 136 45.78 2.51 36.03
N SER A 137 44.70 3.00 35.45
CA SER A 137 43.52 3.47 36.17
C SER A 137 42.28 2.69 35.75
N PRO A 138 41.87 1.67 36.53
CA PRO A 138 40.57 1.04 36.35
C PRO A 138 39.47 2.00 36.82
N THR A 139 38.36 1.98 36.11
CA THR A 139 37.19 2.84 36.32
C THR A 139 35.92 2.01 36.26
N VAL A 140 34.99 2.28 37.17
CA VAL A 140 33.60 1.83 37.06
C VAL A 140 32.74 3.06 37.24
N GLU A 141 31.93 3.39 36.24
CA GLU A 141 31.13 4.61 36.19
C GLU A 141 29.66 4.27 35.91
N PHE A 142 28.78 4.81 36.73
CA PHE A 142 27.38 5.00 36.39
C PHE A 142 27.17 6.45 35.99
N LYS A 143 26.58 6.66 34.81
CA LYS A 143 26.27 7.97 34.26
C LYS A 143 24.78 8.08 33.99
N PHE A 144 24.18 9.14 34.51
CA PHE A 144 22.82 9.56 34.25
C PHE A 144 22.87 10.89 33.52
N LYS A 145 22.13 11.02 32.42
CA LYS A 145 22.07 12.23 31.62
C LYS A 145 20.63 12.53 31.20
N THR A 146 20.21 13.79 31.24
CA THR A 146 18.88 14.20 30.76
C THR A 146 18.88 15.64 30.30
N SER A 147 18.02 15.96 29.33
CA SER A 147 17.65 17.32 28.98
C SER A 147 16.37 17.69 29.75
N LEU A 148 16.47 18.56 30.75
CA LEU A 148 15.34 18.83 31.63
C LEU A 148 14.16 19.47 30.88
N PHE A 149 14.43 20.44 30.01
CA PHE A 149 13.38 21.21 29.35
C PHE A 149 12.88 20.60 28.05
N GLN A 150 13.74 19.98 27.25
CA GLN A 150 13.34 19.44 25.93
C GLN A 150 12.85 18.00 26.05
N THR A 151 13.59 17.13 26.74
CA THR A 151 13.25 15.71 26.81
C THR A 151 12.35 15.37 28.01
N LEU A 152 12.70 15.77 29.23
CA LEU A 152 11.98 15.37 30.45
C LEU A 152 10.63 16.11 30.60
N LEU A 153 10.64 17.45 30.55
CA LEU A 153 9.42 18.27 30.63
C LEU A 153 8.75 18.51 29.28
N GLY A 154 9.55 18.52 28.21
CA GLY A 154 9.09 18.78 26.85
C GLY A 154 8.55 17.55 26.13
N HIS A 155 8.86 16.34 26.61
CA HIS A 155 8.42 15.08 26.02
C HIS A 155 8.91 14.83 24.58
N GLU A 156 10.07 15.38 24.20
CA GLU A 156 10.66 15.21 22.86
C GLU A 156 10.69 13.75 22.40
N TYR A 157 11.16 12.82 23.25
CA TYR A 157 11.25 11.40 22.90
C TYR A 157 9.89 10.69 22.82
N ASP A 158 8.88 11.14 23.57
CA ASP A 158 7.52 10.60 23.42
C ASP A 158 6.91 11.05 22.08
N TYR A 159 7.13 12.30 21.66
CA TYR A 159 6.72 12.76 20.32
C TYR A 159 7.47 12.04 19.21
N PHE A 160 8.79 11.83 19.37
CA PHE A 160 9.58 11.04 18.42
C PHE A 160 9.03 9.62 18.27
N ARG A 161 8.69 8.95 19.38
CA ARG A 161 8.09 7.61 19.34
C ARG A 161 6.72 7.63 18.67
N LYS A 162 5.80 8.50 19.11
CA LYS A 162 4.44 8.61 18.56
C LYS A 162 4.43 8.94 17.06
N LYS A 163 5.38 9.77 16.60
CA LYS A 163 5.62 10.04 15.19
C LYS A 163 5.96 8.77 14.42
N ASN A 164 6.91 7.98 14.91
CA ASN A 164 7.32 6.72 14.27
C ASN A 164 6.18 5.68 14.29
N GLU A 165 5.42 5.57 15.38
CA GLU A 165 4.24 4.69 15.47
C GLU A 165 3.12 5.12 14.51
N ALA A 166 2.85 6.42 14.39
CA ALA A 166 1.88 6.96 13.43
C ALA A 166 2.36 6.75 11.98
N GLN A 167 3.66 6.92 11.72
CA GLN A 167 4.27 6.64 10.42
C GLN A 167 4.17 5.16 10.05
N ASN A 168 4.33 4.25 11.02
CA ASN A 168 4.16 2.82 10.78
C ASN A 168 2.72 2.48 10.39
N ARG A 169 1.74 3.02 11.12
CA ARG A 169 0.31 2.89 10.75
C ARG A 169 0.02 3.44 9.36
N TYR A 170 0.61 4.58 9.01
CA TYR A 170 0.50 5.17 7.67
C TYR A 170 1.07 4.25 6.58
N ILE A 171 2.29 3.71 6.76
CA ILE A 171 2.92 2.80 5.80
C ILE A 171 2.11 1.51 5.62
N SER A 172 1.69 0.91 6.73
CA SER A 172 0.84 -0.28 6.73
C SER A 172 -0.43 -0.05 5.92
N TYR A 173 -1.14 1.05 6.19
CA TYR A 173 -2.37 1.37 5.49
C TYR A 173 -2.15 1.79 4.03
N LYS A 174 -1.03 2.43 3.72
CA LYS A 174 -0.64 2.79 2.34
C LYS A 174 -0.41 1.55 1.48
N ALA A 175 0.25 0.54 2.02
CA ALA A 175 0.42 -0.72 1.32
C ALA A 175 -0.94 -1.40 1.06
N GLU A 176 -1.82 -1.45 2.07
CA GLU A 176 -3.19 -1.98 1.91
C GLU A 176 -3.97 -1.23 0.82
N ASP A 177 -3.91 0.11 0.79
CA ASP A 177 -4.58 0.92 -0.24
C ASP A 177 -4.02 0.66 -1.65
N GLN A 178 -2.69 0.50 -1.78
CA GLN A 178 -2.07 0.16 -3.06
C GLN A 178 -2.51 -1.22 -3.56
N GLN A 179 -2.57 -2.22 -2.67
CA GLN A 179 -3.11 -3.54 -3.01
C GLN A 179 -4.57 -3.45 -3.45
N LYS A 180 -5.38 -2.65 -2.76
CA LYS A 180 -6.77 -2.36 -3.13
C LYS A 180 -6.89 -1.81 -4.55
N LEU A 181 -6.07 -0.82 -4.87
CA LEU A 181 -6.05 -0.21 -6.19
C LEU A 181 -5.66 -1.23 -7.27
N THR A 182 -4.71 -2.13 -6.99
CA THR A 182 -4.36 -3.23 -7.89
C THR A 182 -5.54 -4.18 -8.13
N LEU A 183 -6.29 -4.54 -7.08
CA LEU A 183 -7.49 -5.38 -7.20
C LEU A 183 -8.59 -4.72 -8.05
N VAL A 184 -8.85 -3.43 -7.81
CA VAL A 184 -9.82 -2.63 -8.59
C VAL A 184 -9.40 -2.53 -10.06
N THR A 185 -8.12 -2.30 -10.32
CA THR A 185 -7.56 -2.20 -11.68
C THR A 185 -7.65 -3.54 -12.39
N ALA A 186 -7.30 -4.65 -11.72
CA ALA A 186 -7.40 -5.98 -12.28
C ALA A 186 -8.83 -6.35 -12.67
N LEU A 187 -9.82 -6.03 -11.83
CA LEU A 187 -11.23 -6.26 -12.14
C LEU A 187 -11.68 -5.47 -13.37
N THR A 188 -11.22 -4.23 -13.51
CA THR A 188 -11.54 -3.37 -14.66
C THR A 188 -10.90 -3.89 -15.95
N GLU A 189 -9.62 -4.25 -15.91
CA GLU A 189 -8.89 -4.78 -17.06
C GLU A 189 -9.44 -6.14 -17.49
N TYR A 190 -9.81 -6.99 -16.53
CA TYR A 190 -10.46 -8.26 -16.80
C TYR A 190 -11.82 -8.05 -17.50
N ALA A 191 -12.62 -7.08 -17.06
CA ALA A 191 -13.86 -6.74 -17.74
C ALA A 191 -13.64 -6.26 -19.19
N GLN A 192 -12.63 -5.40 -19.42
CA GLN A 192 -12.29 -4.94 -20.77
C GLN A 192 -11.86 -6.09 -21.69
N LEU A 193 -11.14 -7.08 -21.14
CA LEU A 193 -10.77 -8.28 -21.87
C LEU A 193 -11.99 -9.11 -22.25
N LEU A 194 -12.91 -9.35 -21.30
CA LEU A 194 -14.14 -10.11 -21.58
C LEU A 194 -14.98 -9.44 -22.68
N GLU A 195 -15.09 -8.12 -22.63
CA GLU A 195 -15.78 -7.32 -23.65
C GLU A 195 -15.11 -7.44 -25.03
N ALA A 196 -13.78 -7.39 -25.09
CA ALA A 196 -13.04 -7.58 -26.34
C ALA A 196 -13.19 -9.00 -26.91
N GLN A 197 -13.25 -10.01 -26.04
CA GLN A 197 -13.50 -11.40 -26.45
C GLN A 197 -14.93 -11.59 -26.98
N GLU A 198 -15.92 -10.94 -26.36
CA GLU A 198 -17.31 -10.93 -26.84
C GLU A 198 -17.42 -10.24 -28.21
N GLU A 199 -16.80 -9.06 -28.37
CA GLU A 199 -16.71 -8.34 -29.65
C GLU A 199 -16.07 -9.22 -30.75
N LEU A 200 -14.99 -9.94 -30.43
CA LEU A 200 -14.32 -10.83 -31.37
C LEU A 200 -15.23 -11.96 -31.83
N ASN A 201 -15.91 -12.62 -30.89
CA ASN A 201 -16.81 -13.73 -31.18
C ASN A 201 -18.00 -13.27 -32.03
N PHE A 202 -18.55 -12.10 -31.69
CA PHE A 202 -19.62 -11.47 -32.44
C PHE A 202 -19.18 -11.13 -33.88
N GLN A 203 -18.04 -10.44 -34.03
CA GLN A 203 -17.51 -10.06 -35.34
C GLN A 203 -17.20 -11.29 -36.21
N LYS A 204 -16.62 -12.36 -35.63
CA LYS A 204 -16.37 -13.62 -36.34
C LYS A 204 -17.65 -14.26 -36.88
N LYS A 205 -18.73 -14.23 -36.10
CA LYS A 205 -20.05 -14.74 -36.52
C LYS A 205 -20.56 -13.95 -37.73
N ILE A 206 -20.59 -12.62 -37.65
CA ILE A 206 -21.02 -11.76 -38.77
C ILE A 206 -20.13 -11.96 -40.00
N CYS A 207 -18.80 -12.03 -39.85
CA CYS A 207 -17.91 -12.24 -40.99
C CYS A 207 -18.10 -13.61 -41.67
N SER A 208 -18.40 -14.65 -40.90
CA SER A 208 -18.75 -15.97 -41.46
C SER A 208 -20.00 -15.86 -42.34
N GLU A 209 -21.02 -15.14 -41.87
CA GLU A 209 -22.27 -14.94 -42.61
C GLU A 209 -22.07 -14.09 -43.88
N VAL A 210 -21.31 -12.98 -43.78
CA VAL A 210 -20.91 -12.17 -44.95
C VAL A 210 -20.14 -13.02 -45.96
N GLY A 211 -19.19 -13.85 -45.50
CA GLY A 211 -18.45 -14.77 -46.37
C GLY A 211 -19.36 -15.74 -47.12
N GLN A 212 -20.40 -16.29 -46.46
CA GLN A 212 -21.40 -17.12 -47.12
C GLN A 212 -22.22 -16.35 -48.16
N GLN A 213 -22.63 -15.11 -47.85
CA GLN A 213 -23.39 -14.26 -48.77
C GLN A 213 -22.55 -13.89 -50.00
N VAL A 214 -21.27 -13.58 -49.83
CA VAL A 214 -20.35 -13.26 -50.94
C VAL A 214 -20.09 -14.47 -51.83
N ARG A 215 -20.01 -15.68 -51.29
CA ARG A 215 -19.95 -16.92 -52.10
C ARG A 215 -21.18 -17.07 -52.99
N LYS A 216 -22.39 -16.78 -52.46
CA LYS A 216 -23.63 -16.78 -53.25
C LYS A 216 -23.60 -15.71 -54.34
N LEU A 217 -23.16 -14.49 -54.02
CA LEU A 217 -23.00 -13.40 -55.00
C LEU A 217 -22.02 -13.77 -56.11
N ASN A 218 -20.88 -14.40 -55.79
CA ASN A 218 -19.92 -14.86 -56.80
C ASN A 218 -20.56 -15.85 -57.80
N SER A 219 -21.37 -16.79 -57.30
CA SER A 219 -22.12 -17.72 -58.17
C SER A 219 -23.12 -16.99 -59.07
N LYS A 220 -23.89 -16.04 -58.51
CA LYS A 220 -24.82 -15.20 -59.29
C LYS A 220 -24.11 -14.32 -60.31
N TYR A 221 -22.95 -13.75 -59.99
CA TYR A 221 -22.15 -12.92 -60.89
C TYR A 221 -21.60 -13.73 -62.07
N LYS A 222 -21.08 -14.93 -61.82
CA LYS A 222 -20.65 -15.86 -62.89
C LYS A 222 -21.79 -16.19 -63.85
N LYS A 223 -23.02 -16.28 -63.35
CA LYS A 223 -24.26 -16.47 -64.14
C LYS A 223 -24.82 -15.18 -64.74
N ARG A 224 -24.14 -14.03 -64.55
CA ARG A 224 -24.56 -12.68 -64.99
C ARG A 224 -25.92 -12.23 -64.41
N SER A 225 -26.31 -12.78 -63.26
CA SER A 225 -27.59 -12.49 -62.60
C SER A 225 -27.52 -11.31 -61.61
N ILE A 226 -26.34 -10.74 -61.40
CA ILE A 226 -26.12 -9.53 -60.57
C ILE A 226 -25.11 -8.61 -61.24
N SER A 227 -25.10 -7.33 -60.84
CA SER A 227 -24.16 -6.35 -61.37
C SER A 227 -22.74 -6.57 -60.84
N ARG A 228 -21.73 -6.14 -61.62
CA ARG A 228 -20.32 -6.13 -61.16
C ARG A 228 -20.14 -5.27 -59.91
N ARG A 229 -20.87 -4.16 -59.79
CA ARG A 229 -20.85 -3.27 -58.62
C ARG A 229 -21.21 -4.03 -57.34
N GLU A 230 -22.32 -4.76 -57.36
CA GLU A 230 -22.83 -5.48 -56.20
C GLU A 230 -21.89 -6.62 -55.77
N TYR A 231 -21.30 -7.33 -56.73
CA TYR A 231 -20.25 -8.32 -56.47
C TYR A 231 -19.02 -7.70 -55.79
N LEU A 232 -18.55 -6.54 -56.28
CA LEU A 232 -17.39 -5.85 -55.71
C LEU A 232 -17.67 -5.28 -54.31
N LEU A 233 -18.89 -4.81 -54.04
CA LEU A 233 -19.32 -4.42 -52.69
C LEU A 233 -19.25 -5.61 -51.74
N GLY A 234 -19.73 -6.79 -52.16
CA GLY A 234 -19.56 -8.04 -51.41
C GLY A 234 -18.11 -8.34 -51.06
N MET A 235 -17.23 -8.29 -52.05
CA MET A 235 -15.80 -8.54 -51.83
C MET A 235 -15.15 -7.51 -50.88
N LYS A 236 -15.50 -6.23 -51.01
CA LYS A 236 -15.04 -5.17 -50.11
C LYS A 236 -15.48 -5.42 -48.67
N GLU A 237 -16.75 -5.77 -48.47
CA GLU A 237 -17.30 -6.00 -47.14
C GLU A 237 -16.64 -7.20 -46.46
N ASN A 238 -16.46 -8.30 -47.19
CA ASN A 238 -15.76 -9.49 -46.68
C ASN A 238 -14.31 -9.18 -46.29
N SER A 239 -13.58 -8.44 -47.13
CA SER A 239 -12.21 -8.00 -46.82
C SER A 239 -12.15 -7.11 -45.57
N THR A 240 -13.05 -6.13 -45.48
CA THR A 240 -13.16 -5.23 -44.32
C THR A 240 -13.48 -5.99 -43.04
N CYS A 241 -14.35 -6.99 -43.12
CA CYS A 241 -14.71 -7.85 -42.00
C CYS A 241 -13.51 -8.67 -41.52
N THR A 242 -12.74 -9.27 -42.43
CA THR A 242 -11.53 -10.02 -42.06
C THR A 242 -10.46 -9.15 -41.40
N VAL A 243 -10.27 -7.91 -41.88
CA VAL A 243 -9.34 -6.96 -41.25
C VAL A 243 -9.81 -6.59 -39.85
N SER A 244 -11.12 -6.37 -39.68
CA SER A 244 -11.71 -6.04 -38.37
C SER A 244 -11.53 -7.18 -37.36
N VAL A 245 -11.75 -8.44 -37.77
CA VAL A 245 -11.49 -9.61 -36.92
C VAL A 245 -10.03 -9.69 -36.52
N SER A 246 -9.09 -9.49 -37.45
CA SER A 246 -7.65 -9.51 -37.16
C SER A 246 -7.24 -8.40 -36.18
N ASN A 247 -7.82 -7.20 -36.31
CA ASN A 247 -7.55 -6.09 -35.41
C ASN A 247 -8.07 -6.36 -33.99
N ILE A 248 -9.30 -6.87 -33.86
CA ILE A 248 -9.85 -7.22 -32.54
C ILE A 248 -9.07 -8.39 -31.93
N LEU A 249 -8.69 -9.40 -32.72
CA LEU A 249 -7.86 -10.50 -32.24
C LEU A 249 -6.51 -10.02 -31.71
N LYS A 250 -5.86 -9.09 -32.42
CA LYS A 250 -4.61 -8.46 -31.96
C LYS A 250 -4.83 -7.77 -30.61
N ARG A 251 -5.90 -6.98 -30.46
CA ARG A 251 -6.26 -6.30 -29.21
C ARG A 251 -6.50 -7.28 -28.06
N VAL A 252 -7.22 -8.39 -28.31
CA VAL A 252 -7.42 -9.45 -27.30
C VAL A 252 -6.08 -10.01 -26.85
N ILE A 253 -5.21 -10.41 -27.78
CA ILE A 253 -3.87 -10.94 -27.45
C ILE A 253 -3.04 -9.92 -26.65
N GLU A 254 -3.09 -8.64 -27.00
CA GLU A 254 -2.42 -7.57 -26.26
C GLU A 254 -2.95 -7.45 -24.82
N LEU A 255 -4.27 -7.47 -24.63
CA LEU A 255 -4.89 -7.45 -23.30
C LEU A 255 -4.55 -8.70 -22.49
N GLU A 256 -4.58 -9.88 -23.09
CA GLU A 256 -4.23 -11.14 -22.42
C GLU A 256 -2.76 -11.14 -21.95
N ASN A 257 -1.84 -10.71 -22.82
CA ASN A 257 -0.42 -10.62 -22.49
C ASN A 257 -0.15 -9.55 -21.43
N SER A 258 -0.83 -8.39 -21.51
CA SER A 258 -0.70 -7.33 -20.52
C SER A 258 -1.21 -7.77 -19.15
N PHE A 259 -2.35 -8.46 -19.11
CA PHE A 259 -2.94 -9.00 -17.89
C PHE A 259 -2.02 -10.04 -17.25
N LEU A 260 -1.49 -10.97 -18.05
CA LEU A 260 -0.52 -11.97 -17.60
C LEU A 260 0.76 -11.29 -17.08
N ALA A 261 1.30 -10.30 -17.79
CA ALA A 261 2.52 -9.60 -17.37
C ALA A 261 2.34 -8.82 -16.07
N THR A 262 1.15 -8.25 -15.84
CA THR A 262 0.87 -7.39 -14.67
C THR A 262 0.52 -8.21 -13.42
N TYR A 263 -0.31 -9.25 -13.57
CA TYR A 263 -0.83 -10.01 -12.44
C TYR A 263 -0.27 -11.42 -12.32
N ASN A 264 0.55 -11.87 -13.28
CA ASN A 264 1.11 -13.22 -13.35
C ASN A 264 0.02 -14.32 -13.32
N ILE A 265 -1.11 -14.04 -13.97
CA ILE A 265 -2.26 -14.95 -14.05
C ILE A 265 -2.57 -15.20 -15.51
N ASN A 266 -2.59 -16.47 -15.90
CA ASN A 266 -3.17 -16.86 -17.18
C ASN A 266 -4.69 -16.82 -17.06
N ILE A 267 -5.36 -16.09 -17.97
CA ILE A 267 -6.81 -15.95 -17.98
C ILE A 267 -7.53 -17.29 -18.07
N GLN A 268 -6.92 -18.32 -18.68
CA GLN A 268 -7.49 -19.67 -18.70
C GLN A 268 -7.65 -20.28 -17.31
N GLU A 269 -6.89 -19.81 -16.32
CA GLU A 269 -7.03 -20.22 -14.93
C GLU A 269 -8.26 -19.59 -14.25
N ILE A 270 -8.77 -18.48 -14.78
CA ILE A 270 -10.01 -17.86 -14.35
C ILE A 270 -11.09 -18.47 -15.26
N SER A 271 -12.03 -19.21 -14.67
CA SER A 271 -13.09 -19.93 -15.40
C SER A 271 -13.65 -19.15 -16.59
N VAL A 272 -14.02 -19.83 -17.69
CA VAL A 272 -14.59 -19.22 -18.90
C VAL A 272 -15.91 -18.53 -18.57
N VAL A 273 -15.82 -17.27 -18.17
CA VAL A 273 -16.92 -16.43 -17.72
C VAL A 273 -17.32 -15.51 -18.87
N LYS A 274 -18.62 -15.34 -19.08
CA LYS A 274 -19.14 -14.35 -20.03
C LYS A 274 -19.21 -12.97 -19.37
N ALA A 275 -19.02 -11.89 -20.13
CA ALA A 275 -19.13 -10.53 -19.61
C ALA A 275 -20.48 -10.31 -18.89
N ASP A 276 -21.58 -10.79 -19.47
CA ASP A 276 -22.93 -10.75 -18.87
C ASP A 276 -23.00 -11.27 -17.43
N GLN A 277 -22.26 -12.35 -17.13
CA GLN A 277 -22.26 -12.97 -15.80
C GLN A 277 -21.53 -12.08 -14.80
N LEU A 278 -20.37 -11.53 -15.19
CA LEU A 278 -19.64 -10.55 -14.37
C LEU A 278 -20.52 -9.33 -14.06
N PHE A 279 -21.23 -8.81 -15.07
CA PHE A 279 -22.16 -7.69 -14.91
C PHE A 279 -23.32 -8.00 -13.98
N LYS A 280 -23.90 -9.19 -14.07
CA LYS A 280 -24.98 -9.63 -13.17
C LYS A 280 -24.51 -9.65 -11.72
N THR A 281 -23.37 -10.29 -11.44
CA THR A 281 -22.79 -10.37 -10.09
C THR A 281 -22.51 -8.97 -9.50
N LEU A 282 -22.02 -8.04 -10.32
CA LEU A 282 -21.79 -6.65 -9.89
C LEU A 282 -23.09 -5.86 -9.67
N LYS A 283 -24.10 -6.03 -10.52
CA LYS A 283 -25.44 -5.43 -10.35
C LYS A 283 -26.08 -5.90 -9.04
N ASP A 284 -25.96 -7.19 -8.73
CA ASP A 284 -26.50 -7.77 -7.51
C ASP A 284 -25.73 -7.28 -6.27
N SER A 285 -24.41 -7.15 -6.36
CA SER A 285 -23.57 -6.56 -5.31
C SER A 285 -23.93 -5.09 -5.04
N PHE A 286 -24.16 -4.30 -6.08
CA PHE A 286 -24.65 -2.93 -5.96
C PHE A 286 -26.00 -2.87 -5.24
N ARG A 287 -26.98 -3.70 -5.66
CA ARG A 287 -28.33 -3.71 -5.06
C ARG A 287 -28.31 -4.06 -3.59
N LYS A 288 -27.48 -5.03 -3.20
CA LYS A 288 -27.27 -5.42 -1.79
C LYS A 288 -26.74 -4.21 -0.98
N ASN A 289 -25.68 -3.56 -1.45
CA ASN A 289 -25.04 -2.46 -0.72
C ASN A 289 -25.83 -1.15 -0.71
N LYS A 290 -26.65 -0.89 -1.74
CA LYS A 290 -27.51 0.31 -1.80
C LYS A 290 -28.48 0.42 -0.61
N THR A 291 -28.90 -0.71 -0.03
CA THR A 291 -29.87 -0.72 1.09
C THR A 291 -29.28 -0.29 2.43
N PHE A 292 -27.94 -0.23 2.55
CA PHE A 292 -27.27 0.22 3.77
C PHE A 292 -27.30 1.74 3.90
N LYS A 293 -27.92 2.25 4.96
CA LYS A 293 -27.87 3.68 5.34
C LYS A 293 -26.48 3.99 5.92
N GLN A 294 -25.54 4.41 5.08
CA GLN A 294 -24.15 4.67 5.47
C GLN A 294 -23.68 6.12 5.20
N GLN A 295 -24.62 7.05 4.98
CA GLN A 295 -24.32 8.44 4.60
C GLN A 295 -23.38 9.18 5.56
N ASP A 296 -23.38 8.83 6.85
CA ASP A 296 -22.54 9.52 7.86
C ASP A 296 -21.16 8.88 8.08
N LYS A 297 -20.82 7.78 7.38
CA LYS A 297 -19.54 7.06 7.54
C LYS A 297 -18.81 6.81 6.21
N ILE A 298 -18.96 7.71 5.24
CA ILE A 298 -18.15 7.63 4.02
C ILE A 298 -16.71 7.99 4.37
N LEU A 299 -15.89 6.95 4.55
CA LEU A 299 -14.47 7.04 4.82
C LEU A 299 -13.75 6.37 3.65
N THR A 300 -13.15 7.16 2.77
CA THR A 300 -12.33 6.62 1.68
C THR A 300 -10.92 6.32 2.16
N SER A 301 -10.19 5.47 1.43
CA SER A 301 -8.79 5.23 1.71
C SER A 301 -7.94 6.49 1.68
N GLU A 302 -8.19 7.39 0.71
CA GLU A 302 -7.51 8.69 0.63
C GLU A 302 -7.70 9.50 1.92
N MET A 303 -8.92 9.56 2.47
CA MET A 303 -9.19 10.28 3.72
C MET A 303 -8.44 9.68 4.91
N LYS A 304 -8.42 8.34 5.03
CA LYS A 304 -7.73 7.66 6.12
C LYS A 304 -6.20 7.80 6.00
N LEU A 305 -5.64 7.77 4.79
CA LEU A 305 -4.23 8.05 4.54
C LEU A 305 -3.85 9.48 4.94
N LEU A 306 -4.65 10.47 4.54
CA LEU A 306 -4.41 11.88 4.90
C LEU A 306 -4.51 12.10 6.42
N ALA A 307 -5.44 11.44 7.09
CA ALA A 307 -5.57 11.51 8.55
C ALA A 307 -4.33 10.95 9.27
N LEU A 308 -3.83 9.79 8.84
CA LEU A 308 -2.61 9.18 9.39
C LEU A 308 -1.35 10.01 9.06
N GLU A 309 -1.26 10.57 7.85
CA GLU A 309 -0.15 11.47 7.49
C GLU A 309 -0.17 12.74 8.34
N SER A 310 -1.36 13.30 8.59
CA SER A 310 -1.54 14.47 9.46
C SER A 310 -1.11 14.16 10.88
N GLU A 311 -1.49 13.00 11.42
CA GLU A 311 -1.12 12.56 12.77
C GLU A 311 0.41 12.47 12.91
N ALA A 312 1.09 11.77 12.00
CA ALA A 312 2.56 11.66 12.03
C ALA A 312 3.25 13.03 11.88
N THR A 313 2.76 13.88 10.99
CA THR A 313 3.30 15.23 10.75
C THR A 313 3.05 16.16 11.94
N GLN A 314 1.94 15.98 12.67
CA GLN A 314 1.65 16.74 13.88
C GLN A 314 2.62 16.40 15.01
N TYR A 315 2.96 15.12 15.20
CA TYR A 315 3.99 14.72 16.16
C TYR A 315 5.39 15.21 15.78
N ASP A 316 5.72 15.21 14.48
CA ASP A 316 6.97 15.83 13.98
C ASP A 316 7.04 17.33 14.30
N TYR A 317 5.92 18.05 14.12
CA TYR A 317 5.86 19.46 14.51
C TYR A 317 6.09 19.66 16.02
N GLN A 318 5.47 18.83 16.86
CA GLN A 318 5.64 18.90 18.32
C GLN A 318 7.09 18.60 18.71
N GLU A 319 7.69 17.53 18.18
CA GLU A 319 9.11 17.19 18.38
C GLU A 319 10.04 18.38 18.04
N LEU A 320 9.84 19.03 16.89
CA LEU A 320 10.64 20.18 16.46
C LEU A 320 10.44 21.42 17.35
N MET A 321 9.23 21.63 17.87
CA MET A 321 8.95 22.74 18.79
C MET A 321 9.68 22.55 20.13
N GLU A 322 9.78 21.32 20.62
CA GLU A 322 10.54 21.00 21.84
C GLU A 322 12.05 21.21 21.64
N LYS A 323 12.61 20.76 20.50
CA LYS A 323 14.01 21.00 20.12
C LYS A 323 14.38 22.49 19.98
N ASN A 324 13.39 23.35 19.77
CA ASN A 324 13.59 24.80 19.64
C ASN A 324 13.47 25.54 20.98
N LYS A 325 13.17 24.85 22.09
CA LYS A 325 13.19 25.44 23.44
C LYS A 325 14.62 25.51 23.99
N PRO A 326 14.91 26.38 24.97
CA PRO A 326 16.12 26.30 25.78
C PRO A 326 16.32 24.90 26.36
N ASN A 327 17.55 24.42 26.35
CA ASN A 327 17.90 23.15 26.94
C ASN A 327 18.71 23.36 28.23
N LEU A 328 18.39 22.62 29.29
CA LEU A 328 19.21 22.48 30.48
C LEU A 328 19.59 21.01 30.62
N ASP A 329 20.80 20.66 30.19
CA ASP A 329 21.35 19.32 30.36
C ASP A 329 21.83 19.14 31.79
N LEU A 330 21.35 18.08 32.42
CA LEU A 330 21.84 17.56 33.70
C LEU A 330 22.60 16.27 33.43
N GLU A 331 23.84 16.21 33.89
CA GLU A 331 24.66 15.01 33.87
C GLU A 331 25.17 14.70 35.27
N ILE A 332 24.88 13.50 35.78
CA ILE A 332 25.36 13.00 37.06
C ILE A 332 26.21 11.77 36.76
N ARG A 333 27.46 11.79 37.21
CA ARG A 333 28.34 10.61 37.15
C ARG A 333 28.73 10.22 38.56
N ALA A 334 28.58 8.96 38.88
CA ALA A 334 29.02 8.39 40.13
C ALA A 334 29.82 7.12 39.84
N GLY A 335 30.97 6.97 40.48
CA GLY A 335 31.85 5.86 40.17
C GLY A 335 33.05 5.78 41.08
N SER A 336 33.93 4.86 40.74
CA SER A 336 35.23 4.69 41.40
C SER A 336 36.35 4.72 40.36
N VAL A 337 37.43 5.44 40.69
CA VAL A 337 38.66 5.48 39.90
C VAL A 337 39.82 4.99 40.75
N GLY A 338 40.51 3.95 40.28
CA GLY A 338 41.73 3.44 40.89
C GLY A 338 42.99 3.99 40.28
N VAL A 339 44.12 3.84 40.99
CA VAL A 339 45.46 4.06 40.45
C VAL A 339 46.35 2.86 40.82
N ASN A 340 46.88 2.17 39.81
CA ASN A 340 47.79 1.03 39.94
C ASN A 340 47.22 -0.14 40.79
N GLU A 341 48.10 -0.98 41.36
CA GLU A 341 47.73 -2.20 42.12
C GLU A 341 46.89 -1.92 43.38
N SER A 342 46.81 -0.65 43.83
CA SER A 342 46.02 -0.25 45.00
C SER A 342 44.50 -0.44 44.79
N TYR A 343 44.03 -0.50 43.55
CA TYR A 343 42.61 -0.74 43.24
C TYR A 343 42.13 -2.15 43.66
N SER A 344 43.02 -3.13 43.71
CA SER A 344 42.69 -4.48 44.17
C SER A 344 42.27 -4.54 45.66
N LYS A 345 42.66 -3.53 46.45
CA LYS A 345 42.33 -3.42 47.88
C LYS A 345 40.99 -2.72 48.16
N VAL A 346 40.36 -2.12 47.13
CA VAL A 346 39.13 -1.31 47.21
C VAL A 346 37.90 -2.13 47.60
N TYR A 347 37.89 -3.44 47.34
CA TYR A 347 36.77 -4.33 47.68
C TYR A 347 36.62 -4.62 49.18
N SER A 348 37.54 -4.13 50.03
CA SER A 348 37.54 -4.44 51.47
C SER A 348 36.82 -3.41 52.36
N ASN A 349 36.67 -2.15 51.92
CA ASN A 349 35.92 -1.12 52.66
C ASN A 349 35.50 0.07 51.75
N LEU A 350 34.29 0.02 51.19
CA LEU A 350 33.75 1.06 50.28
C LEU A 350 33.54 2.44 50.94
N LEU A 351 33.51 2.54 52.27
CA LEU A 351 33.17 3.78 53.00
C LEU A 351 34.39 4.61 53.44
N GLU A 352 35.61 4.07 53.35
CA GLU A 352 36.84 4.74 53.79
C GLU A 352 37.70 5.26 52.63
N ASP A 353 37.24 5.11 51.38
CA ASP A 353 38.09 5.23 50.21
C ASP A 353 37.95 6.57 49.47
N GLN A 354 39.10 7.18 49.12
CA GLN A 354 39.20 8.43 48.36
C GLN A 354 38.98 8.24 46.85
N SER A 355 38.74 7.00 46.42
CA SER A 355 38.59 6.60 45.01
C SER A 355 37.18 6.81 44.45
N ILE A 356 36.17 7.01 45.32
CA ILE A 356 34.78 7.25 44.92
C ILE A 356 34.59 8.73 44.57
N TYR A 357 33.94 8.98 43.43
CA TYR A 357 33.57 10.33 43.03
C TYR A 357 32.10 10.42 42.66
N ILE A 358 31.55 11.61 42.86
CA ILE A 358 30.27 12.02 42.30
C ILE A 358 30.51 13.38 41.64
N THR A 359 30.18 13.48 40.36
CA THR A 359 30.20 14.74 39.62
C THR A 359 28.80 15.05 39.13
N ALA A 360 28.40 16.31 39.25
CA ALA A 360 27.17 16.83 38.69
C ALA A 360 27.52 18.02 37.81
N ALA A 361 27.11 17.96 36.54
CA ALA A 361 27.28 19.02 35.58
C ALA A 361 25.91 19.51 35.11
N LEU A 362 25.78 20.83 35.04
CA LEU A 362 24.63 21.51 34.46
C LEU A 362 25.12 22.33 33.28
N LYS A 363 24.50 22.14 32.11
CA LYS A 363 24.82 22.88 30.89
C LYS A 363 23.55 23.51 30.34
N LEU A 364 23.50 24.84 30.35
CA LEU A 364 22.41 25.60 29.72
C LEU A 364 22.76 25.91 28.28
N GLU A 365 21.97 25.40 27.33
CA GLU A 365 22.05 25.75 25.92
C GLU A 365 20.86 26.62 25.51
N LEU A 366 21.17 27.84 25.04
CA LEU A 366 20.15 28.77 24.55
C LEU A 366 20.08 28.68 23.01
N PRO A 367 18.90 28.45 22.40
CA PRO A 367 18.72 28.27 20.96
C PRO A 367 18.74 29.62 20.20
N ILE A 368 19.70 30.50 20.51
CA ILE A 368 19.78 31.87 19.98
C ILE A 368 19.99 31.88 18.45
N LYS A 369 20.33 30.73 17.83
CA LYS A 369 20.61 30.61 16.39
C LYS A 369 20.00 29.38 15.70
N ASN A 370 19.01 28.69 16.27
CA ASN A 370 18.45 27.50 15.60
C ASN A 370 17.41 27.84 14.50
N ARG A 371 17.81 28.72 13.58
CA ARG A 371 16.96 29.17 12.46
C ARG A 371 16.51 28.00 11.57
N ALA A 372 17.35 26.96 11.47
CA ALA A 372 17.02 25.76 10.70
C ALA A 372 15.84 25.01 11.33
N ILE A 373 15.90 24.66 12.62
CA ILE A 373 14.80 23.95 13.31
C ILE A 373 13.52 24.80 13.35
N ASN A 374 13.64 26.11 13.56
CA ASN A 374 12.45 26.97 13.53
C ASN A 374 11.82 27.03 12.12
N ALA A 375 12.64 27.13 11.07
CA ALA A 375 12.15 27.10 9.69
C ALA A 375 11.48 25.76 9.36
N THR A 376 12.04 24.63 9.78
CA THR A 376 11.43 23.32 9.58
C THR A 376 10.13 23.19 10.38
N ALA A 377 10.08 23.63 11.65
CA ALA A 377 8.86 23.62 12.45
C ALA A 377 7.73 24.44 11.80
N ILE A 378 8.04 25.64 11.29
CA ILE A 378 7.07 26.47 10.56
C ILE A 378 6.60 25.77 9.28
N ALA A 379 7.52 25.18 8.51
CA ALA A 379 7.17 24.43 7.31
C ALA A 379 6.26 23.22 7.64
N THR A 380 6.58 22.46 8.69
CA THR A 380 5.77 21.33 9.16
C THR A 380 4.38 21.77 9.62
N LYS A 381 4.27 22.91 10.33
CA LYS A 381 2.97 23.51 10.69
C LYS A 381 2.10 23.81 9.46
N TYR A 382 2.68 24.40 8.42
CA TYR A 382 1.95 24.64 7.17
C TYR A 382 1.65 23.35 6.42
N LYS A 383 2.51 22.33 6.52
CA LYS A 383 2.25 20.99 5.97
C LYS A 383 1.01 20.35 6.61
N VAL A 384 0.90 20.36 7.94
CA VAL A 384 -0.31 19.88 8.65
C VAL A 384 -1.56 20.62 8.17
N ALA A 385 -1.50 21.97 8.12
CA ALA A 385 -2.63 22.77 7.66
C ALA A 385 -3.04 22.46 6.21
N ALA A 386 -2.07 22.16 5.34
CA ALA A 386 -2.32 21.76 3.96
C ALA A 386 -2.95 20.36 3.87
N ILE A 387 -2.48 19.39 4.67
CA ILE A 387 -3.06 18.03 4.74
C ILE A 387 -4.52 18.10 5.21
N ASN A 388 -4.82 18.85 6.28
CA ASN A 388 -6.19 19.02 6.78
C ASN A 388 -7.14 19.64 5.73
N LYS A 389 -6.64 20.60 4.95
CA LYS A 389 -7.41 21.17 3.82
C LYS A 389 -7.63 20.14 2.72
N ARG A 390 -6.63 19.31 2.39
CA ARG A 390 -6.77 18.21 1.42
C ARG A 390 -7.77 17.17 1.90
N GLU A 391 -7.75 16.79 3.17
CA GLU A 391 -8.72 15.85 3.75
C GLU A 391 -10.15 16.39 3.64
N THR A 392 -10.35 17.67 3.95
CA THR A 392 -11.66 18.35 3.81
C THR A 392 -12.12 18.35 2.35
N LEU A 393 -11.22 18.62 1.40
CA LEU A 393 -11.53 18.57 -0.02
C LEU A 393 -11.86 17.15 -0.49
N ALA A 394 -11.09 16.14 -0.07
CA ALA A 394 -11.31 14.73 -0.39
C ALA A 394 -12.67 14.27 0.14
N ARG A 395 -13.01 14.61 1.39
CA ARG A 395 -14.33 14.33 1.99
C ARG A 395 -15.47 14.93 1.19
N ASN A 396 -15.38 16.21 0.85
CA ASN A 396 -16.43 16.89 0.07
C ASN A 396 -16.58 16.30 -1.34
N ARG A 397 -15.48 15.90 -1.98
CA ARG A 397 -15.49 15.22 -3.28
C ARG A 397 -16.14 13.84 -3.18
N ALA A 398 -15.71 13.03 -2.20
CA ALA A 398 -16.22 11.69 -1.94
C ALA A 398 -17.74 11.70 -1.66
N LEU A 399 -18.20 12.60 -0.79
CA LEU A 399 -19.64 12.73 -0.48
C LEU A 399 -20.46 13.06 -1.72
N LYS A 400 -20.07 14.11 -2.48
CA LYS A 400 -20.78 14.51 -3.70
C LYS A 400 -20.76 13.40 -4.76
N ARG A 401 -19.64 12.71 -4.89
CA ARG A 401 -19.47 11.63 -5.85
C ARG A 401 -20.32 10.41 -5.48
N TYR A 402 -20.35 10.02 -4.22
CA TYR A 402 -21.23 8.98 -3.70
C TYR A 402 -22.71 9.30 -3.96
N GLU A 403 -23.16 10.52 -3.64
CA GLU A 403 -24.55 10.96 -3.90
C GLU A 403 -24.87 10.88 -5.39
N THR A 404 -23.96 11.37 -6.23
CA THR A 404 -24.09 11.29 -7.69
C THR A 404 -24.23 9.83 -8.14
N LEU A 405 -23.34 8.93 -7.71
CA LEU A 405 -23.36 7.51 -8.06
C LEU A 405 -24.66 6.83 -7.62
N LYS A 406 -25.11 7.11 -6.39
CA LYS A 406 -26.36 6.58 -5.83
C LYS A 406 -27.59 6.95 -6.68
N ASP A 407 -27.59 8.16 -7.27
CA ASP A 407 -28.69 8.67 -8.07
C ASP A 407 -28.63 8.25 -9.55
N ILE A 408 -27.43 8.11 -10.13
CA ILE A 408 -27.27 7.79 -11.56
C ILE A 408 -27.21 6.29 -11.85
N LEU A 409 -26.68 5.46 -10.94
CA LEU A 409 -26.41 4.05 -11.25
C LEU A 409 -27.69 3.27 -11.60
N GLU A 410 -28.81 3.56 -10.95
CA GLU A 410 -30.10 2.94 -11.34
C GLU A 410 -30.57 3.36 -12.72
N LYS A 411 -30.32 4.61 -13.11
CA LYS A 411 -30.62 5.09 -14.46
C LYS A 411 -29.71 4.42 -15.48
N ASP A 412 -28.42 4.28 -15.16
CA ASP A 412 -27.46 3.60 -16.02
C ASP A 412 -27.82 2.11 -16.22
N PHE A 413 -28.32 1.43 -15.18
CA PHE A 413 -28.84 0.06 -15.31
C PHE A 413 -30.09 -0.01 -16.18
N LYS A 414 -30.99 0.97 -16.13
CA LYS A 414 -32.16 1.03 -17.03
C LYS A 414 -31.74 1.26 -18.47
N ILE A 415 -30.81 2.18 -18.71
CA ILE A 415 -30.22 2.43 -20.04
C ILE A 415 -29.56 1.16 -20.58
N TYR A 416 -28.87 0.40 -19.71
CA TYR A 416 -28.31 -0.89 -20.09
C TYR A 416 -29.37 -1.90 -20.53
N ASP A 417 -30.47 -2.01 -19.77
CA ASP A 417 -31.59 -2.89 -20.11
C ASP A 417 -32.27 -2.44 -21.44
N GLU A 418 -32.30 -1.13 -21.75
CA GLU A 418 -32.75 -0.59 -23.04
C GLU A 418 -31.80 -0.98 -24.19
N TYR A 419 -30.48 -0.89 -24.01
CA TYR A 419 -29.51 -1.34 -25.02
C TYR A 419 -29.64 -2.83 -25.34
N LEU A 420 -29.89 -3.68 -24.34
CA LEU A 420 -30.15 -5.11 -24.56
C LEU A 420 -31.37 -5.33 -25.46
N ASN A 421 -32.45 -4.57 -25.23
CA ASN A 421 -33.64 -4.63 -26.07
C ASN A 421 -33.35 -4.16 -27.50
N THR A 422 -32.58 -3.07 -27.66
CA THR A 422 -32.16 -2.58 -28.99
C THR A 422 -31.37 -3.63 -29.75
N ILE A 423 -30.41 -4.30 -29.11
CA ILE A 423 -29.62 -5.36 -29.75
C ILE A 423 -30.49 -6.53 -30.16
N SER A 424 -31.39 -6.99 -29.28
CA SER A 424 -32.34 -8.06 -29.63
C SER A 424 -33.19 -7.71 -30.84
N LEU A 425 -33.67 -6.47 -30.92
CA LEU A 425 -34.43 -5.98 -32.08
C LEU A 425 -33.56 -5.91 -33.34
N SER A 426 -32.35 -5.38 -33.24
CA SER A 426 -31.39 -5.31 -34.36
C SER A 426 -31.02 -6.72 -34.86
N GLU A 427 -30.90 -7.71 -33.98
CA GLU A 427 -30.70 -9.11 -34.37
C GLU A 427 -31.89 -9.69 -35.15
N ASP A 428 -33.11 -9.41 -34.71
CA ASP A 428 -34.33 -9.90 -35.37
C ASP A 428 -34.56 -9.21 -36.72
N VAL A 429 -34.31 -7.90 -36.80
CA VAL A 429 -34.30 -7.14 -38.07
C VAL A 429 -33.26 -7.73 -39.02
N TYR A 430 -32.05 -8.02 -38.53
CA TYR A 430 -31.01 -8.63 -39.37
C TYR A 430 -31.39 -10.04 -39.86
N LYS A 431 -32.06 -10.85 -39.03
CA LYS A 431 -32.57 -12.18 -39.43
C LYS A 431 -33.60 -12.07 -40.56
N GLU A 432 -34.57 -11.16 -40.46
CA GLU A 432 -35.57 -10.96 -41.52
C GLU A 432 -34.93 -10.36 -42.78
N ALA A 433 -34.02 -9.37 -42.65
CA ALA A 433 -33.27 -8.83 -43.78
C ALA A 433 -32.49 -9.92 -44.54
N LYS A 434 -31.89 -10.87 -43.81
CA LYS A 434 -31.19 -12.02 -44.40
C LYS A 434 -32.14 -12.93 -45.17
N LYS A 435 -33.35 -13.15 -44.67
CA LYS A 435 -34.39 -13.94 -45.35
C LYS A 435 -34.85 -13.23 -46.63
N ASP A 436 -35.08 -11.93 -46.58
CA ASP A 436 -35.46 -11.13 -47.75
C ASP A 436 -34.35 -11.08 -48.81
N PHE A 437 -33.09 -10.96 -48.41
CA PHE A 437 -31.94 -11.07 -49.33
C PHE A 437 -31.88 -12.45 -50.00
N ASN A 438 -32.08 -13.53 -49.23
CA ASN A 438 -32.09 -14.88 -49.79
C ASN A 438 -33.25 -15.08 -50.79
N ASN A 439 -34.37 -14.41 -50.57
CA ASN A 439 -35.54 -14.40 -51.46
C ASN A 439 -35.41 -13.39 -52.61
N GLY A 440 -34.33 -12.60 -52.68
CA GLY A 440 -34.10 -11.59 -53.71
C GLY A 440 -34.94 -10.33 -53.58
N ARG A 441 -35.53 -10.07 -52.41
CA ARG A 441 -36.31 -8.86 -52.09
C ARG A 441 -35.46 -7.71 -51.57
N LEU A 442 -34.25 -8.03 -51.11
CA LEU A 442 -33.27 -7.08 -50.57
C LEU A 442 -31.97 -7.21 -51.36
N ASP A 443 -31.30 -6.09 -51.62
CA ASP A 443 -29.97 -6.11 -52.24
C ASP A 443 -28.86 -6.37 -51.21
N PHE A 444 -27.63 -6.59 -51.68
CA PHE A 444 -26.52 -6.81 -50.75
C PHE A 444 -26.11 -5.57 -49.95
N ASN A 445 -26.31 -4.37 -50.50
CA ASN A 445 -25.91 -3.13 -49.82
C ASN A 445 -26.77 -2.91 -48.57
N ASP A 446 -28.08 -3.04 -48.71
CA ASP A 446 -29.04 -2.90 -47.61
C ASP A 446 -28.79 -3.97 -46.53
N LEU A 447 -28.53 -5.21 -46.94
CA LEU A 447 -28.16 -6.27 -45.99
C LEU A 447 -26.87 -5.94 -45.22
N SER A 448 -25.89 -5.35 -45.89
CA SER A 448 -24.65 -4.90 -45.25
C SER A 448 -24.90 -3.75 -44.28
N GLU A 449 -25.82 -2.83 -44.57
CA GLU A 449 -26.20 -1.75 -43.65
C GLU A 449 -26.82 -2.28 -42.36
N PHE A 450 -27.72 -3.28 -42.45
CA PHE A 450 -28.24 -3.94 -41.25
C PHE A 450 -27.14 -4.63 -40.42
N SER A 451 -26.16 -5.27 -41.06
CA SER A 451 -25.04 -5.89 -40.34
C SER A 451 -24.16 -4.86 -39.64
N LYS A 452 -23.93 -3.69 -40.26
CA LYS A 452 -23.17 -2.59 -39.69
C LYS A 452 -23.90 -1.95 -38.51
N GLY A 453 -25.21 -1.75 -38.63
CA GLY A 453 -26.06 -1.26 -37.55
C GLY A 453 -25.98 -2.16 -36.32
N LEU A 454 -26.10 -3.48 -36.52
CA LEU A 454 -25.99 -4.45 -35.43
C LEU A 454 -24.61 -4.46 -34.76
N ILE A 455 -23.51 -4.37 -35.54
CA ILE A 455 -22.15 -4.23 -34.99
C ILE A 455 -22.02 -2.95 -34.16
N GLU A 456 -22.58 -1.84 -34.64
CA GLU A 456 -22.52 -0.56 -33.94
C GLU A 456 -23.31 -0.58 -32.62
N ASP A 457 -24.48 -1.22 -32.60
CA ASP A 457 -25.26 -1.41 -31.38
C ASP A 457 -24.52 -2.28 -30.36
N GLN A 458 -23.82 -3.34 -30.80
CA GLN A 458 -22.96 -4.17 -29.94
C GLN A 458 -21.79 -3.37 -29.36
N LYS A 459 -21.18 -2.44 -30.13
CA LYS A 459 -20.11 -1.58 -29.62
C LYS A 459 -20.60 -0.58 -28.58
N LYS A 460 -21.81 -0.03 -28.78
CA LYS A 460 -22.44 0.89 -27.82
C LYS A 460 -22.71 0.20 -26.49
N ILE A 461 -23.29 -1.00 -26.49
CA ILE A 461 -23.54 -1.72 -25.23
C ILE A 461 -22.23 -2.06 -24.51
N SER A 462 -21.20 -2.46 -25.24
CA SER A 462 -19.90 -2.81 -24.66
C SER A 462 -19.24 -1.60 -23.99
N THR A 463 -19.25 -0.45 -24.67
CA THR A 463 -18.74 0.81 -24.12
C THR A 463 -19.52 1.25 -22.87
N HIS A 464 -20.85 1.13 -22.91
CA HIS A 464 -21.71 1.46 -21.78
C HIS A 464 -21.47 0.52 -20.59
N ARG A 465 -21.32 -0.78 -20.84
CA ARG A 465 -20.96 -1.80 -19.85
C ARG A 465 -19.68 -1.45 -19.11
N ILE A 466 -18.58 -1.16 -19.82
CA ILE A 466 -17.31 -0.78 -19.18
C ILE A 466 -17.48 0.45 -18.28
N SER A 467 -18.16 1.49 -18.77
CA SER A 467 -18.44 2.72 -18.00
C SER A 467 -19.28 2.43 -16.75
N LEU A 468 -20.32 1.60 -16.88
CA LEU A 468 -21.18 1.19 -15.78
C LEU A 468 -20.39 0.37 -14.74
N LEU A 469 -19.53 -0.55 -15.18
CA LEU A 469 -18.68 -1.35 -14.29
C LEU A 469 -17.77 -0.46 -13.44
N LEU A 470 -17.08 0.51 -14.06
CA LEU A 470 -16.23 1.45 -13.35
C LEU A 470 -16.99 2.19 -12.25
N ARG A 471 -18.21 2.66 -12.54
CA ARG A 471 -19.06 3.37 -11.58
C ARG A 471 -19.57 2.45 -10.47
N VAL A 472 -19.89 1.20 -10.77
CA VAL A 472 -20.31 0.21 -9.77
C VAL A 472 -19.15 -0.14 -8.85
N VAL A 473 -17.96 -0.37 -9.40
CA VAL A 473 -16.74 -0.64 -8.63
C VAL A 473 -16.40 0.53 -7.70
N GLU A 474 -16.46 1.76 -8.21
CA GLU A 474 -16.30 2.98 -7.40
C GLU A 474 -17.35 3.08 -6.29
N PHE A 475 -18.61 2.72 -6.57
CA PHE A 475 -19.66 2.70 -5.55
C PHE A 475 -19.40 1.63 -4.48
N LEU A 476 -18.98 0.44 -4.87
CA LEU A 476 -18.63 -0.66 -3.95
C LEU A 476 -17.42 -0.30 -3.08
N ASP A 477 -16.50 0.51 -3.59
CA ASP A 477 -15.35 1.01 -2.85
C ASP A 477 -15.75 1.87 -1.64
N TYR A 478 -16.74 2.76 -1.79
CA TYR A 478 -17.31 3.52 -0.66
C TYR A 478 -17.95 2.65 0.43
N HIS A 479 -18.25 1.38 0.11
CA HIS A 479 -18.77 0.39 1.04
C HIS A 479 -17.69 -0.60 1.52
N ASN A 480 -16.41 -0.30 1.31
CA ASN A 480 -15.26 -1.11 1.73
C ASN A 480 -15.30 -2.57 1.21
N PHE A 481 -15.91 -2.79 0.04
CA PHE A 481 -16.05 -4.13 -0.53
C PHE A 481 -14.71 -4.83 -0.71
N PHE A 482 -13.70 -4.10 -1.22
CA PHE A 482 -12.39 -4.64 -1.54
C PHE A 482 -11.51 -4.92 -0.30
N ASP A 483 -11.82 -4.30 0.85
CA ASP A 483 -11.05 -4.48 2.08
C ASP A 483 -11.08 -5.96 2.54
N ASN A 484 -12.17 -6.68 2.23
CA ASN A 484 -12.33 -8.12 2.51
C ASN A 484 -11.27 -9.00 1.83
N TYR A 485 -10.64 -8.52 0.74
CA TYR A 485 -9.66 -9.27 -0.01
C TYR A 485 -8.22 -8.88 0.33
N ILE A 486 -8.02 -7.85 1.15
CA ILE A 486 -6.69 -7.33 1.51
C ILE A 486 -6.32 -7.74 2.92
N VAL A 487 -7.31 -7.76 3.82
CA VAL A 487 -7.10 -8.22 5.19
C VAL A 487 -6.60 -9.66 5.13
N SER A 488 -5.36 -9.87 5.60
CA SER A 488 -4.99 -11.19 6.09
C SER A 488 -6.03 -11.52 7.14
N LYS A 489 -6.74 -12.64 7.01
CA LYS A 489 -7.20 -13.28 8.24
C LYS A 489 -5.93 -13.45 9.07
N ASN A 490 -5.68 -12.51 9.98
CA ASN A 490 -4.94 -12.81 11.18
C ASN A 490 -5.70 -14.02 11.70
N VAL A 491 -5.09 -15.18 11.53
CA VAL A 491 -5.53 -16.39 12.15
C VAL A 491 -5.51 -16.04 13.64
N GLU A 492 -6.69 -15.69 14.16
CA GLU A 492 -7.00 -15.84 15.56
C GLU A 492 -6.70 -17.31 15.87
N GLY A 493 -5.53 -17.51 16.45
CA GLY A 493 -4.94 -18.81 16.69
C GLY A 493 -3.87 -18.65 17.75
N VAL A 494 -4.36 -18.43 18.98
CA VAL A 494 -3.82 -18.87 20.28
C VAL A 494 -2.32 -18.67 20.51
#